data_AF-A0A6N8Y2G2-F1
#
_entry.id   AF-A0A6N8Y2G2-F1
#
_cell.length_a   1.000
_cell.length_b   1.000
_cell.length_c   1.000
_cell.angle_alpha   90.00
_cell.angle_beta   90.00
_cell.angle_gamma   90.00
#
_symmetry.space_group_name_H-M   'P 1'
#
loop_
_entity.id
_entity.type
_entity.pdbx_description
1 polymer ?
#
loop_
_entity_poly.entity_id
_entity_poly.type
_entity_poly.pdbx_seq_one_letter_code
_entity_poly.pdbx_strand_id
1 'polypeptide(L)'
;MTRTEGSSLRFKARRIFLSVLVGFLAVFSFSAEAEAHEFRGRMHSTDLDIDARDITSGNAEDIKKLVLHVAKHYQLIEDDANNKKIDSLTHSRENSILSRETRTIGIFNNGDDIYPIGVTHRQAISSHGKHAELYGVRYNSSEPPFRTLLGENVPAFLDDVDPVCVTYDDKKTACAVRQTFKGQNIYRVAGFDHAKDEEEILMFPQCESLKSRLATTAKHVEDETNLEMKKELLKKYVKELKEIFLVLQTQKTAEAIRDGVNPRSPLFGAEVGSRVHEVLPCFLDEIFTYRTIYFFIMDAEYGVVLINMNDFDLNGTSVDLEDPDPIPYDDKGNKEPNILVLFQKVLTKGTGNVPEDLEDGYGDFVQYHWDNPLNDEDDVDSFFLKRQVPGTSLKTSYIELFDATRGVGPRRQFYVIGSGVYPDDNDKGCAIASVDSAPRSTLLNLFLIASVLFPVAFLKKRIWNSPQAFNRD
;
A
#
# COMPACT_ATOMS: atom_id res chain seq x y z
N MET A 1 8.60 -22.35 -66.58
CA MET A 1 8.68 -20.97 -66.04
C MET A 1 7.54 -20.81 -65.05
N THR A 2 7.79 -20.98 -63.75
CA THR A 2 6.93 -20.48 -62.66
C THR A 2 7.53 -20.92 -61.32
N ARG A 3 8.19 -20.00 -60.64
CA ARG A 3 8.35 -20.10 -59.19
C ARG A 3 8.49 -18.69 -58.61
N THR A 4 8.07 -18.59 -57.36
CA THR A 4 8.22 -17.50 -56.37
C THR A 4 7.25 -16.32 -56.40
N GLU A 5 6.02 -16.53 -55.90
CA GLU A 5 5.19 -15.43 -55.34
C GLU A 5 4.69 -15.70 -53.89
N GLY A 6 4.95 -16.87 -53.30
CA GLY A 6 4.42 -17.22 -51.97
C GLY A 6 5.16 -16.66 -50.74
N SER A 7 6.41 -16.19 -50.88
CA SER A 7 7.25 -15.75 -49.74
C SER A 7 7.10 -14.25 -49.41
N SER A 8 6.70 -13.44 -50.39
CA SER A 8 6.62 -11.97 -50.26
C SER A 8 5.51 -11.51 -49.30
N LEU A 9 4.34 -12.15 -49.36
CA LEU A 9 3.18 -11.79 -48.53
C LEU A 9 3.36 -12.12 -47.04
N ARG A 10 3.99 -13.26 -46.71
CA ARG A 10 4.26 -13.64 -45.31
C ARG A 10 5.28 -12.72 -44.64
N PHE A 11 6.24 -12.20 -45.41
CA PHE A 11 7.26 -11.30 -44.90
C PHE A 11 6.71 -9.88 -44.67
N LYS A 12 5.82 -9.40 -45.55
CA LYS A 12 5.13 -8.11 -45.38
C LYS A 12 4.18 -8.09 -44.19
N ALA A 13 3.38 -9.15 -43.99
CA ALA A 13 2.46 -9.25 -42.86
C ALA A 13 3.17 -9.27 -41.50
N ARG A 14 4.31 -9.98 -41.39
CA ARG A 14 5.14 -9.97 -40.17
C ARG A 14 5.72 -8.60 -39.84
N ARG A 15 6.18 -7.85 -40.86
CA ARG A 15 6.70 -6.49 -40.65
C ARG A 15 5.62 -5.52 -40.20
N ILE A 16 4.43 -5.57 -40.82
CA ILE A 16 3.31 -4.72 -40.42
C ILE A 16 2.87 -5.01 -38.98
N PHE A 17 2.74 -6.30 -38.62
CA PHE A 17 2.38 -6.68 -37.24
C PHE A 17 3.43 -6.22 -36.23
N LEU A 18 4.73 -6.39 -36.53
CA LEU A 18 5.80 -5.93 -35.64
C LEU A 18 5.82 -4.40 -35.50
N SER A 19 5.61 -3.65 -36.58
CA SER A 19 5.54 -2.19 -36.55
C SER A 19 4.33 -1.69 -35.75
N VAL A 20 3.19 -2.36 -35.86
CA VAL A 20 1.99 -2.05 -35.07
C VAL A 20 2.22 -2.39 -33.60
N LEU A 21 2.81 -3.54 -33.28
CA LEU A 21 3.14 -3.93 -31.91
C LEU A 21 4.13 -2.95 -31.27
N VAL A 22 5.20 -2.56 -31.98
CA VAL A 22 6.16 -1.55 -31.51
C VAL A 22 5.49 -0.19 -31.35
N GLY A 23 4.60 0.20 -32.27
CA GLY A 23 3.82 1.43 -32.14
C GLY A 23 2.90 1.44 -30.93
N PHE A 24 2.22 0.32 -30.65
CA PHE A 24 1.40 0.17 -29.44
C PHE A 24 2.26 0.21 -28.17
N LEU A 25 3.35 -0.57 -28.12
CA LEU A 25 4.26 -0.57 -26.97
C LEU A 25 4.81 0.84 -26.69
N ALA A 26 5.20 1.58 -27.73
CA ALA A 26 5.63 2.97 -27.58
C ALA A 26 4.50 3.86 -27.03
N VAL A 27 3.29 3.81 -27.60
CA VAL A 27 2.15 4.62 -27.12
C VAL A 27 1.78 4.31 -25.68
N PHE A 28 1.83 3.04 -25.26
CA PHE A 28 1.55 2.66 -23.88
C PHE A 28 2.65 3.12 -22.92
N SER A 29 3.92 3.05 -23.29
CA SER A 29 5.03 3.58 -22.49
C SER A 29 4.94 5.10 -22.29
N PHE A 30 4.63 5.86 -23.36
CA PHE A 30 4.44 7.31 -23.26
C PHE A 30 3.21 7.71 -22.43
N SER A 31 2.14 6.90 -22.45
CA SER A 31 0.93 7.22 -21.68
C SER A 31 1.15 7.06 -20.17
N ALA A 32 1.91 6.04 -19.76
CA ALA A 32 2.24 5.82 -18.35
C ALA A 32 3.18 6.90 -17.79
N GLU A 33 4.18 7.32 -18.58
CA GLU A 33 5.08 8.40 -18.18
C GLU A 33 4.35 9.75 -18.08
N ALA A 34 3.50 10.08 -19.07
CA ALA A 34 2.71 11.32 -19.02
C ALA A 34 1.74 11.38 -17.84
N GLU A 35 1.13 10.26 -17.43
CA GLU A 35 0.18 10.20 -16.31
C GLU A 35 0.87 10.39 -14.94
N ALA A 36 2.15 10.07 -14.83
CA ALA A 36 2.93 10.29 -13.61
C ALA A 36 3.57 11.70 -13.53
N HIS A 37 3.63 12.45 -14.65
CA HIS A 37 3.88 13.89 -14.69
C HIS A 37 2.60 14.76 -14.75
N GLU A 38 1.42 14.15 -14.71
CA GLU A 38 0.15 14.86 -14.72
C GLU A 38 -0.79 14.31 -13.66
N PHE A 39 -1.02 15.07 -12.58
CA PHE A 39 -2.04 14.69 -11.62
C PHE A 39 -3.44 15.04 -12.17
N ARG A 40 -4.17 14.06 -12.71
CA ARG A 40 -5.53 14.21 -13.26
C ARG A 40 -5.64 15.30 -14.33
N GLY A 41 -4.65 15.39 -15.22
CA GLY A 41 -4.57 16.42 -16.26
C GLY A 41 -4.25 17.82 -15.73
N ARG A 42 -3.87 17.94 -14.45
CA ARG A 42 -3.13 19.10 -13.94
C ARG A 42 -1.65 18.79 -14.09
N MET A 43 -1.02 19.38 -15.10
CA MET A 43 0.43 19.50 -15.14
C MET A 43 0.87 20.24 -13.87
N HIS A 44 1.83 19.69 -13.14
CA HIS A 44 2.72 20.53 -12.35
C HIS A 44 3.56 21.38 -13.31
N SER A 45 4.18 22.44 -12.82
CA SER A 45 4.91 23.35 -13.70
C SER A 45 6.01 22.58 -14.45
N THR A 46 6.15 22.81 -15.76
CA THR A 46 7.03 22.03 -16.66
C THR A 46 8.51 22.06 -16.27
N ASP A 47 8.90 22.97 -15.39
CA ASP A 47 10.22 23.09 -14.78
C ASP A 47 10.50 22.06 -13.68
N LEU A 48 9.47 21.37 -13.18
CA LEU A 48 9.55 20.28 -12.21
C LEU A 48 9.48 18.88 -12.85
N ASP A 49 9.24 18.78 -14.16
CA ASP A 49 9.19 17.50 -14.88
C ASP A 49 10.59 16.89 -14.98
N ILE A 50 10.91 16.04 -14.01
CA ILE A 50 12.16 15.28 -13.95
C ILE A 50 11.89 13.85 -13.49
N ASP A 51 12.61 12.90 -14.08
CA ASP A 51 12.56 11.49 -13.72
C ASP A 51 13.79 11.13 -12.90
N ALA A 52 13.60 10.43 -11.78
CA ALA A 52 14.67 9.90 -10.95
C ALA A 52 15.68 9.06 -11.74
N ARG A 53 15.22 8.31 -12.76
CA ARG A 53 16.09 7.50 -13.64
C ARG A 53 17.14 8.32 -14.42
N ASP A 54 16.87 9.62 -14.62
CA ASP A 54 17.75 10.53 -15.37
C ASP A 54 18.68 11.35 -14.44
N ILE A 55 18.53 11.20 -13.12
CA ILE A 55 19.28 11.96 -12.12
C ILE A 55 20.57 11.23 -11.75
N THR A 56 21.64 12.01 -11.58
CA THR A 56 22.88 11.54 -10.97
C THR A 56 22.95 12.02 -9.51
N SER A 57 23.38 11.16 -8.58
CA SER A 57 23.38 11.45 -7.13
C SER A 57 24.24 12.62 -6.66
N GLY A 58 25.11 13.15 -7.52
CA GLY A 58 25.87 14.37 -7.25
C GLY A 58 25.23 15.66 -7.75
N ASN A 59 24.16 15.60 -8.54
CA ASN A 59 23.56 16.80 -9.12
C ASN A 59 22.48 17.40 -8.20
N ALA A 60 22.88 18.38 -7.38
CA ALA A 60 21.99 19.06 -6.45
C ALA A 60 20.74 19.65 -7.11
N GLU A 61 20.86 20.23 -8.31
CA GLU A 61 19.73 20.90 -8.98
C GLU A 61 18.67 19.91 -9.46
N ASP A 62 19.09 18.74 -9.93
CA ASP A 62 18.16 17.69 -10.33
C ASP A 62 17.44 17.09 -9.11
N ILE A 63 18.17 16.88 -8.01
CA ILE A 63 17.59 16.34 -6.77
C ILE A 63 16.63 17.34 -6.11
N LYS A 64 16.91 18.65 -6.20
CA LYS A 64 15.97 19.72 -5.81
C LYS A 64 14.68 19.64 -6.62
N LYS A 65 14.77 19.49 -7.94
CA LYS A 65 13.58 19.34 -8.79
C LYS A 65 12.79 18.11 -8.42
N LEU A 66 13.44 16.97 -8.18
CA LEU A 66 12.75 15.74 -7.79
C LEU A 66 12.01 15.89 -6.46
N VAL A 67 12.64 16.47 -5.43
CA VAL A 67 11.98 16.63 -4.13
C VAL A 67 10.79 17.59 -4.21
N LEU A 68 10.88 18.65 -5.02
CA LEU A 68 9.77 19.57 -5.29
C LEU A 68 8.67 18.91 -6.13
N HIS A 69 9.03 18.09 -7.11
CA HIS A 69 8.11 17.32 -7.95
C HIS A 69 7.27 16.38 -7.08
N VAL A 70 7.90 15.57 -6.23
CA VAL A 70 7.20 14.69 -5.27
C VAL A 70 6.33 15.49 -4.30
N ALA A 71 6.86 16.59 -3.74
CA ALA A 71 6.10 17.44 -2.83
C ALA A 71 4.85 18.03 -3.52
N LYS A 72 4.95 18.47 -4.78
CA LYS A 72 3.83 19.04 -5.52
C LYS A 72 2.71 18.01 -5.73
N HIS A 73 3.03 16.76 -6.03
CA HIS A 73 2.03 15.68 -6.14
C HIS A 73 1.24 15.49 -4.83
N TYR A 74 1.93 15.36 -3.69
CA TYR A 74 1.25 15.28 -2.39
C TYR A 74 0.39 16.52 -2.10
N GLN A 75 0.87 17.72 -2.46
CA GLN A 75 0.10 18.95 -2.27
C GLN A 75 -1.16 18.99 -3.14
N LEU A 76 -1.10 18.53 -4.40
CA LEU A 76 -2.26 18.49 -5.29
C LEU A 76 -3.34 17.52 -4.78
N ILE A 77 -2.92 16.38 -4.22
CA ILE A 77 -3.83 15.40 -3.58
C ILE A 77 -4.52 16.02 -2.36
N GLU A 78 -3.77 16.74 -1.52
CA GLU A 78 -4.30 17.47 -0.36
C GLU A 78 -5.24 18.62 -0.76
N ASP A 79 -4.87 19.43 -1.75
CA ASP A 79 -5.67 20.55 -2.23
C ASP A 79 -7.01 20.07 -2.79
N ASP A 80 -7.04 18.95 -3.51
CA ASP A 80 -8.30 18.39 -4.02
C ASP A 80 -9.20 17.87 -2.90
N ALA A 81 -8.63 17.26 -1.85
CA ALA A 81 -9.40 16.84 -0.68
C ALA A 81 -9.95 18.04 0.11
N ASN A 82 -9.12 19.06 0.36
CA ASN A 82 -9.51 20.27 1.08
C ASN A 82 -10.57 21.08 0.31
N ASN A 83 -10.51 21.09 -1.02
CA ASN A 83 -11.51 21.71 -1.88
C ASN A 83 -12.77 20.83 -2.08
N LYS A 84 -12.89 19.70 -1.39
CA LYS A 84 -14.00 18.74 -1.49
C LYS A 84 -14.27 18.25 -2.92
N LYS A 85 -13.25 18.30 -3.78
CA LYS A 85 -13.34 17.78 -5.16
C LYS A 85 -13.28 16.26 -5.18
N ILE A 86 -12.77 15.66 -4.11
CA ILE A 86 -12.68 14.22 -3.90
C ILE A 86 -13.17 13.87 -2.51
N ASP A 87 -13.78 12.70 -2.38
CA ASP A 87 -14.07 12.11 -1.07
C ASP A 87 -12.78 11.59 -0.41
N SER A 88 -12.87 11.28 0.89
CA SER A 88 -11.75 10.80 1.69
C SER A 88 -11.12 9.52 1.12
N LEU A 89 -11.94 8.61 0.59
CA LEU A 89 -11.49 7.36 -0.02
C LEU A 89 -10.64 7.60 -1.27
N THR A 90 -11.13 8.47 -2.15
CA THR A 90 -10.43 8.85 -3.37
C THR A 90 -9.09 9.48 -3.01
N HIS A 91 -9.06 10.31 -1.96
CA HIS A 91 -7.82 10.89 -1.46
C HIS A 91 -6.81 9.83 -0.99
N SER A 92 -7.22 8.82 -0.19
CA SER A 92 -6.31 7.73 0.21
C SER A 92 -5.78 6.98 -0.98
N ARG A 93 -6.67 6.64 -1.92
CA ARG A 93 -6.30 5.90 -3.12
C ARG A 93 -5.20 6.63 -3.89
N GLU A 94 -5.32 7.94 -4.07
CA GLU A 94 -4.30 8.73 -4.78
C GLU A 94 -2.97 8.77 -4.01
N ASN A 95 -2.99 8.92 -2.67
CA ASN A 95 -1.77 8.85 -1.85
C ASN A 95 -1.11 7.47 -1.91
N SER A 96 -1.90 6.38 -1.92
CA SER A 96 -1.39 5.01 -2.05
C SER A 96 -0.78 4.78 -3.43
N ILE A 97 -1.42 5.27 -4.51
CA ILE A 97 -0.87 5.22 -5.87
C ILE A 97 0.47 5.96 -5.92
N LEU A 98 0.52 7.21 -5.43
CA LEU A 98 1.76 7.98 -5.41
C LEU A 98 2.86 7.28 -4.59
N SER A 99 2.49 6.72 -3.43
CA SER A 99 3.43 5.97 -2.59
C SER A 99 3.93 4.66 -3.24
N ARG A 100 3.18 4.11 -4.20
CA ARG A 100 3.66 3.01 -5.07
C ARG A 100 4.59 3.54 -6.16
N GLU A 101 4.20 4.59 -6.88
CA GLU A 101 5.04 5.15 -7.94
C GLU A 101 6.40 5.63 -7.40
N THR A 102 6.47 6.05 -6.13
CA THR A 102 7.73 6.38 -5.45
C THR A 102 8.62 5.17 -5.13
N ARG A 103 8.08 3.95 -5.21
CA ARG A 103 8.82 2.68 -5.03
C ARG A 103 9.18 2.01 -6.34
N THR A 104 8.42 2.25 -7.40
CA THR A 104 8.68 1.70 -8.73
C THR A 104 9.75 2.51 -9.46
N ILE A 105 10.66 1.81 -10.14
CA ILE A 105 11.68 2.46 -10.98
C ILE A 105 11.00 3.27 -12.09
N GLY A 106 11.39 4.53 -12.24
CA GLY A 106 10.83 5.47 -13.21
C GLY A 106 10.99 6.91 -12.76
N ILE A 107 9.86 7.58 -12.60
CA ILE A 107 9.79 9.03 -12.39
C ILE A 107 10.26 9.43 -10.99
N PHE A 108 9.95 8.64 -9.97
CA PHE A 108 10.29 8.97 -8.60
C PHE A 108 11.44 8.14 -8.01
N ASN A 109 11.79 7.01 -8.63
CA ASN A 109 12.83 6.12 -8.12
C ASN A 109 13.73 5.62 -9.25
N ASN A 110 15.03 5.48 -9.03
CA ASN A 110 15.95 4.88 -10.01
C ASN A 110 16.36 3.43 -9.70
N GLY A 111 15.90 2.87 -8.56
CA GLY A 111 16.22 1.53 -8.07
C GLY A 111 17.50 1.44 -7.24
N ASP A 112 18.35 2.47 -7.32
CA ASP A 112 19.67 2.51 -6.69
C ASP A 112 19.70 3.59 -5.60
N ASP A 113 20.12 4.81 -5.94
CA ASP A 113 20.49 5.87 -5.00
C ASP A 113 19.57 7.12 -5.04
N ILE A 114 18.63 7.18 -5.98
CA ILE A 114 17.66 8.27 -6.11
C ILE A 114 16.26 7.74 -5.84
N TYR A 115 15.74 8.06 -4.66
CA TYR A 115 14.38 7.76 -4.25
C TYR A 115 13.91 8.77 -3.19
N PRO A 116 12.60 9.01 -3.07
CA PRO A 116 12.06 9.89 -2.04
C PRO A 116 11.84 9.15 -0.72
N ILE A 117 11.90 9.93 0.35
CA ILE A 117 11.65 9.50 1.72
C ILE A 117 10.75 10.54 2.37
N GLY A 118 9.63 10.11 2.94
CA GLY A 118 8.80 10.91 3.83
C GLY A 118 9.25 10.72 5.27
N VAL A 119 9.51 11.80 5.99
CA VAL A 119 9.96 11.77 7.38
C VAL A 119 9.12 12.73 8.21
N THR A 120 8.53 12.25 9.30
CA THR A 120 7.76 13.11 10.21
C THR A 120 8.68 14.07 10.97
N HIS A 121 8.10 15.09 11.61
CA HIS A 121 8.85 16.00 12.51
C HIS A 121 9.58 15.33 13.67
N ARG A 122 9.30 14.06 13.94
CA ARG A 122 9.95 13.25 14.96
C ARG A 122 11.04 12.34 14.41
N GLN A 123 11.37 12.55 13.15
CA GLN A 123 12.33 11.77 12.38
C GLN A 123 11.87 10.34 12.09
N ALA A 124 10.60 10.00 12.34
CA ALA A 124 10.04 8.71 11.96
C ALA A 124 9.75 8.66 10.46
N ILE A 125 10.17 7.59 9.79
CA ILE A 125 9.91 7.35 8.38
C ILE A 125 8.40 7.15 8.19
N SER A 126 7.78 7.97 7.36
CA SER A 126 6.37 7.85 6.97
C SER A 126 6.21 7.25 5.59
N SER A 127 7.25 7.28 4.75
CA SER A 127 7.27 6.57 3.47
C SER A 127 8.72 6.44 3.02
N HIS A 128 9.04 5.35 2.33
CA HIS A 128 10.40 5.11 1.87
C HIS A 128 10.39 4.45 0.49
N GLY A 129 10.99 5.12 -0.51
CA GLY A 129 10.97 4.64 -1.88
C GLY A 129 11.71 3.33 -2.12
N LYS A 130 12.77 3.03 -1.35
CA LYS A 130 13.54 1.78 -1.49
C LYS A 130 13.17 0.67 -0.48
N HIS A 131 13.17 0.99 0.81
CA HIS A 131 12.93 0.06 1.93
C HIS A 131 11.60 0.36 2.63
N ALA A 132 10.48 -0.10 2.07
CA ALA A 132 9.14 0.14 2.62
C ALA A 132 8.97 -0.38 4.06
N GLU A 133 9.69 -1.45 4.40
CA GLU A 133 9.73 -2.07 5.73
C GLU A 133 10.28 -1.15 6.84
N LEU A 134 10.97 -0.06 6.47
CA LEU A 134 11.49 0.92 7.44
C LEU A 134 10.43 1.93 7.90
N TYR A 135 9.17 1.80 7.47
CA TYR A 135 8.07 2.60 7.99
C TYR A 135 8.11 2.65 9.52
N GLY A 136 7.94 3.82 10.14
CA GLY A 136 7.96 4.02 11.59
C GLY A 136 9.34 4.01 12.25
N VAL A 137 10.39 3.48 11.59
CA VAL A 137 11.78 3.56 12.07
C VAL A 137 12.23 5.02 12.09
N ARG A 138 13.02 5.42 13.09
CA ARG A 138 13.47 6.81 13.24
C ARG A 138 14.87 7.01 12.70
N TYR A 139 15.12 8.17 12.09
CA TYR A 139 16.50 8.62 11.85
C TYR A 139 17.13 9.18 13.11
N ASN A 140 18.41 8.87 13.31
CA ASN A 140 19.25 9.51 14.32
C ASN A 140 19.59 10.95 13.88
N SER A 141 18.83 11.93 14.37
CA SER A 141 19.03 13.35 14.02
C SER A 141 20.32 13.98 14.51
N SER A 142 21.10 13.28 15.33
CA SER A 142 22.43 13.74 15.73
C SER A 142 23.45 13.59 14.60
N GLU A 143 23.21 12.65 13.67
CA GLU A 143 24.11 12.38 12.56
C GLU A 143 23.95 13.40 11.43
N PRO A 144 25.04 14.02 10.95
CA PRO A 144 25.09 14.58 9.60
C PRO A 144 24.90 13.43 8.59
N PRO A 145 24.07 13.57 7.54
CA PRO A 145 23.43 14.79 7.04
C PRO A 145 22.05 15.13 7.65
N PHE A 146 21.43 14.22 8.40
CA PHE A 146 20.04 14.36 8.86
C PHE A 146 19.76 15.54 9.78
N ARG A 147 20.74 15.92 10.61
CA ARG A 147 20.61 17.14 11.41
C ARG A 147 20.25 18.38 10.58
N THR A 148 20.76 18.44 9.35
CA THR A 148 20.49 19.55 8.41
C THR A 148 19.18 19.33 7.66
N LEU A 149 18.95 18.11 7.15
CA LEU A 149 17.78 17.79 6.31
C LEU A 149 16.45 17.72 7.07
N LEU A 150 16.49 17.53 8.39
CA LEU A 150 15.31 17.44 9.26
C LEU A 150 15.29 18.55 10.31
N GLY A 151 16.08 19.61 10.10
CA GLY A 151 16.19 20.75 11.02
C GLY A 151 15.04 21.75 10.86
N GLU A 152 14.88 22.64 11.86
CA GLU A 152 13.84 23.67 11.86
C GLU A 152 13.95 24.67 10.69
N ASN A 153 15.16 24.79 10.11
CA ASN A 153 15.46 25.69 8.99
C ASN A 153 15.03 25.14 7.63
N VAL A 154 14.53 23.90 7.54
CA VAL A 154 14.00 23.38 6.28
C VAL A 154 12.73 24.16 5.94
N PRO A 155 12.68 24.80 4.76
CA PRO A 155 11.61 25.72 4.44
C PRO A 155 10.31 24.96 4.16
N ALA A 156 9.19 25.61 4.49
CA ALA A 156 7.88 25.09 4.13
C ALA A 156 7.69 25.13 2.62
N PHE A 157 7.10 24.09 2.05
CA PHE A 157 6.80 23.98 0.63
C PHE A 157 5.84 25.09 0.21
N LEU A 158 6.31 25.90 -0.73
CA LEU A 158 5.59 26.92 -1.48
C LEU A 158 6.07 26.83 -2.93
N ASP A 159 5.26 27.24 -3.90
CA ASP A 159 5.56 27.04 -5.33
C ASP A 159 6.94 27.63 -5.77
N ASP A 160 7.51 28.58 -5.03
CA ASP A 160 8.80 29.23 -5.31
C ASP A 160 9.88 28.97 -4.22
N VAL A 161 9.82 27.85 -3.50
CA VAL A 161 10.78 27.54 -2.42
C VAL A 161 12.03 26.82 -2.94
N ASP A 162 13.21 27.16 -2.41
CA ASP A 162 14.44 26.40 -2.64
C ASP A 162 14.63 25.33 -1.54
N PRO A 163 14.71 24.02 -1.88
CA PRO A 163 14.97 22.97 -0.91
C PRO A 163 16.32 23.11 -0.22
N VAL A 164 16.42 22.62 1.03
CA VAL A 164 17.71 22.54 1.73
C VAL A 164 18.44 21.30 1.23
N CYS A 165 19.64 21.49 0.68
CA CYS A 165 20.49 20.40 0.23
C CYS A 165 21.78 20.28 1.06
N VAL A 166 22.26 19.06 1.20
CA VAL A 166 23.51 18.73 1.87
C VAL A 166 24.25 17.66 1.10
N THR A 167 25.56 17.83 0.97
CA THR A 167 26.46 16.84 0.39
C THR A 167 26.98 15.91 1.49
N TYR A 168 26.96 14.60 1.22
CA TYR A 168 27.48 13.53 2.08
C TYR A 168 28.29 12.54 1.24
N ASP A 169 29.08 11.68 1.89
CA ASP A 169 29.98 10.71 1.24
C ASP A 169 30.84 11.32 0.11
N ASP A 170 31.34 12.54 0.35
CA ASP A 170 32.18 13.36 -0.52
C ASP A 170 31.61 13.71 -1.91
N LYS A 171 30.49 13.11 -2.35
CA LYS A 171 29.94 13.25 -3.71
C LYS A 171 28.43 13.11 -3.84
N LYS A 172 27.72 12.56 -2.85
CA LYS A 172 26.27 12.40 -2.91
C LYS A 172 25.59 13.64 -2.36
N THR A 173 24.43 13.99 -2.89
CA THR A 173 23.64 15.12 -2.40
C THR A 173 22.25 14.64 -2.03
N ALA A 174 21.76 15.08 -0.88
CA ALA A 174 20.37 14.88 -0.47
C ALA A 174 19.72 16.25 -0.29
N CYS A 175 18.44 16.37 -0.66
CA CYS A 175 17.68 17.61 -0.53
C CYS A 175 16.36 17.36 0.21
N ALA A 176 15.89 18.37 0.95
CA ALA A 176 14.68 18.29 1.74
C ALA A 176 13.81 19.56 1.66
N VAL A 177 12.49 19.36 1.74
CA VAL A 177 11.48 20.41 1.91
C VAL A 177 10.44 19.98 2.94
N ARG A 178 9.87 20.92 3.69
CA ARG A 178 8.85 20.64 4.71
C ARG A 178 7.44 20.86 4.16
N GLN A 179 6.58 19.88 4.24
CA GLN A 179 5.16 20.00 3.94
C GLN A 179 4.32 19.88 5.21
N THR A 180 3.17 20.55 5.23
CA THR A 180 2.18 20.36 6.30
C THR A 180 1.10 19.43 5.79
N PHE A 181 0.96 18.28 6.44
CA PHE A 181 -0.02 17.26 6.09
C PHE A 181 -0.90 17.00 7.31
N LYS A 182 -2.22 17.23 7.22
CA LYS A 182 -3.18 17.11 8.33
C LYS A 182 -2.71 17.79 9.64
N GLY A 183 -2.04 18.93 9.49
CA GLY A 183 -1.50 19.72 10.60
C GLY A 183 -0.21 19.19 11.22
N GLN A 184 0.39 18.15 10.64
CA GLN A 184 1.72 17.64 11.00
C GLN A 184 2.75 18.07 9.96
N ASN A 185 3.97 18.35 10.42
CA ASN A 185 5.09 18.59 9.51
C ASN A 185 5.67 17.25 9.04
N ILE A 186 5.69 17.06 7.72
CA ILE A 186 6.37 15.96 7.03
C ILE A 186 7.47 16.57 6.16
N TYR A 187 8.69 16.08 6.32
CA TYR A 187 9.84 16.41 5.52
C TYR A 187 9.88 15.43 4.35
N ARG A 188 9.86 15.95 3.12
CA ARG A 188 10.15 15.17 1.92
C ARG A 188 11.63 15.28 1.65
N VAL A 189 12.30 14.15 1.55
CA VAL A 189 13.74 14.04 1.31
C VAL A 189 13.97 13.24 0.04
N ALA A 190 14.93 13.60 -0.79
CA ALA A 190 15.37 12.80 -1.94
C ALA A 190 16.90 12.78 -2.07
N GLY A 191 17.44 11.71 -2.66
CA GLY A 191 18.89 11.55 -2.88
C GLY A 191 19.68 11.09 -1.65
N PHE A 192 18.99 10.69 -0.57
CA PHE A 192 19.61 10.12 0.61
C PHE A 192 19.59 8.58 0.52
N ASP A 193 20.75 8.00 0.22
CA ASP A 193 20.96 6.55 0.07
C ASP A 193 21.63 5.98 1.32
N HIS A 194 21.03 4.93 1.87
CA HIS A 194 21.54 4.26 3.06
C HIS A 194 21.18 2.77 3.03
N ALA A 195 21.93 1.98 3.80
CA ALA A 195 21.60 0.56 3.99
C ALA A 195 20.41 0.41 4.95
N LYS A 196 19.65 -0.67 4.78
CA LYS A 196 18.44 -0.92 5.59
C LYS A 196 18.72 -1.21 7.06
N ASP A 197 19.92 -1.68 7.37
CA ASP A 197 20.40 -2.14 8.67
C ASP A 197 21.48 -1.23 9.25
N GLU A 198 21.56 0.01 8.77
CA GLU A 198 22.58 0.98 9.17
C GLU A 198 22.25 1.62 10.53
N GLU A 199 22.56 0.91 11.62
CA GLU A 199 22.22 1.30 13.00
C GLU A 199 22.82 2.65 13.46
N GLU A 200 23.88 3.13 12.80
CA GLU A 200 24.44 4.46 13.08
C GLU A 200 23.45 5.57 12.68
N ILE A 201 22.67 5.32 11.62
CA ILE A 201 21.72 6.25 11.01
C ILE A 201 20.29 5.96 11.46
N LEU A 202 19.94 4.70 11.65
CA LEU A 202 18.60 4.22 11.96
C LEU A 202 18.45 3.82 13.43
N MET A 203 17.43 4.37 14.08
CA MET A 203 17.02 4.06 15.44
C MET A 203 15.79 3.15 15.41
N PHE A 204 16.02 1.85 15.56
CA PHE A 204 14.94 0.86 15.66
C PHE A 204 14.24 0.94 17.02
N PRO A 205 12.91 0.75 17.06
CA PRO A 205 12.17 0.78 18.31
C PRO A 205 12.55 -0.37 19.24
N GLN A 206 12.54 -0.12 20.55
CA GLN A 206 12.86 -1.12 21.57
C GLN A 206 11.64 -2.00 21.87
N CYS A 207 11.56 -3.15 21.22
CA CYS A 207 10.36 -3.99 21.21
C CYS A 207 10.24 -4.99 22.36
N GLU A 208 11.31 -5.23 23.14
CA GLU A 208 11.36 -6.26 24.18
C GLU A 208 10.26 -6.12 25.24
N SER A 209 9.93 -4.88 25.62
CA SER A 209 8.87 -4.64 26.59
C SER A 209 7.48 -5.03 26.07
N LEU A 210 7.25 -4.95 24.76
CA LEU A 210 6.01 -5.37 24.11
C LEU A 210 5.99 -6.89 23.93
N LYS A 211 7.11 -7.47 23.48
CA LYS A 211 7.28 -8.92 23.32
C LYS A 211 6.98 -9.67 24.62
N SER A 212 7.49 -9.18 25.74
CA SER A 212 7.25 -9.78 27.06
C SER A 212 5.79 -9.82 27.53
N ARG A 213 4.92 -9.01 26.91
CA ARG A 213 3.48 -8.95 27.22
C ARG A 213 2.67 -9.96 26.42
N LEU A 214 3.25 -10.53 25.37
CA LEU A 214 2.60 -11.48 24.49
C LEU A 214 2.91 -12.91 24.96
N ALA A 215 1.93 -13.57 25.57
CA ALA A 215 2.06 -14.96 25.99
C ALA A 215 1.73 -15.94 24.84
N THR A 216 0.92 -15.51 23.88
CA THR A 216 0.52 -16.30 22.72
C THR A 216 1.11 -15.67 21.46
N THR A 217 2.14 -16.25 20.87
CA THR A 217 2.81 -15.67 19.69
C THR A 217 2.08 -16.04 18.40
N ALA A 218 2.32 -15.28 17.33
CA ALA A 218 1.81 -15.58 16.00
C ALA A 218 2.20 -17.00 15.54
N LYS A 219 3.45 -17.38 15.77
CA LYS A 219 3.94 -18.74 15.52
C LYS A 219 3.24 -19.82 16.34
N HIS A 220 2.92 -19.55 17.61
CA HIS A 220 2.19 -20.51 18.44
C HIS A 220 0.78 -20.78 17.90
N VAL A 221 0.10 -19.75 17.38
CA VAL A 221 -1.18 -19.92 16.69
C VAL A 221 -0.98 -20.74 15.40
N GLU A 222 0.02 -20.40 14.60
CA GLU A 222 0.25 -21.04 13.30
C GLU A 222 0.65 -22.52 13.42
N ASP A 223 1.49 -22.87 14.39
CA ASP A 223 2.00 -24.23 14.61
C ASP A 223 0.92 -25.19 15.18
N GLU A 224 -0.24 -24.68 15.63
CA GLU A 224 -1.37 -25.51 16.07
C GLU A 224 -2.10 -26.11 14.86
N THR A 225 -2.36 -27.42 14.93
CA THR A 225 -2.94 -28.24 13.85
C THR A 225 -4.42 -28.58 14.08
N ASN A 226 -4.89 -28.48 15.32
CA ASN A 226 -6.30 -28.64 15.63
C ASN A 226 -7.02 -27.30 15.42
N LEU A 227 -7.92 -27.22 14.44
CA LEU A 227 -8.61 -25.98 14.08
C LEU A 227 -9.33 -25.29 15.24
N GLU A 228 -9.97 -26.05 16.14
CA GLU A 228 -10.70 -25.46 17.27
C GLU A 228 -9.73 -24.89 18.32
N MET A 229 -8.63 -25.58 18.60
CA MET A 229 -7.55 -25.02 19.43
C MET A 229 -6.88 -23.82 18.75
N LYS A 230 -6.69 -23.88 17.42
CA LYS A 230 -6.11 -22.79 16.63
C LYS A 230 -6.96 -21.53 16.72
N LYS A 231 -8.29 -21.66 16.65
CA LYS A 231 -9.25 -20.56 16.87
C LYS A 231 -9.16 -20.00 18.30
N GLU A 232 -9.12 -20.85 19.32
CA GLU A 232 -8.99 -20.38 20.71
C GLU A 232 -7.67 -19.65 20.96
N LEU A 233 -6.56 -20.14 20.38
CA LEU A 233 -5.26 -19.47 20.42
C LEU A 233 -5.29 -18.14 19.67
N LEU A 234 -5.91 -18.09 18.48
CA LEU A 234 -6.07 -16.87 17.70
C LEU A 234 -6.88 -15.80 18.46
N LYS A 235 -7.98 -16.21 19.10
CA LYS A 235 -8.79 -15.34 19.95
C LYS A 235 -7.98 -14.79 21.13
N LYS A 236 -7.20 -15.65 21.79
CA LYS A 236 -6.31 -15.24 22.88
C LYS A 236 -5.23 -14.27 22.38
N TYR A 237 -4.64 -14.56 21.22
CA TYR A 237 -3.63 -13.73 20.58
C TYR A 237 -4.14 -12.30 20.29
N VAL A 238 -5.29 -12.18 19.61
CA VAL A 238 -5.92 -10.88 19.29
C VAL A 238 -6.25 -10.08 20.55
N LYS A 239 -6.73 -10.75 21.61
CA LYS A 239 -6.98 -10.10 22.91
C LYS A 239 -5.71 -9.54 23.54
N GLU A 240 -4.62 -10.31 23.52
CA GLU A 240 -3.33 -9.84 24.04
C GLU A 240 -2.80 -8.66 23.23
N LEU A 241 -2.91 -8.70 21.89
CA LEU A 241 -2.57 -7.56 21.02
C LEU A 241 -3.37 -6.30 21.35
N LYS A 242 -4.67 -6.44 21.57
CA LYS A 242 -5.56 -5.32 21.95
C LYS A 242 -5.08 -4.65 23.23
N GLU A 243 -4.79 -5.44 24.26
CA GLU A 243 -4.30 -4.91 25.53
C GLU A 243 -2.93 -4.23 25.38
N ILE A 244 -2.03 -4.79 24.57
CA ILE A 244 -0.75 -4.16 24.24
C ILE A 244 -0.98 -2.81 23.55
N PHE A 245 -1.86 -2.76 22.55
CA PHE A 245 -2.17 -1.54 21.81
C PHE A 245 -2.81 -0.45 22.70
N LEU A 246 -3.75 -0.82 23.57
CA LEU A 246 -4.36 0.10 24.54
C LEU A 246 -3.33 0.69 25.51
N VAL A 247 -2.42 -0.14 26.02
CA VAL A 247 -1.32 0.32 26.89
C VAL A 247 -0.42 1.28 26.14
N LEU A 248 -0.05 0.95 24.89
CA LEU A 248 0.76 1.80 24.03
C LEU A 248 0.09 3.15 23.79
N GLN A 249 -1.18 3.16 23.37
CA GLN A 249 -1.94 4.37 23.11
C GLN A 249 -2.05 5.25 24.37
N THR A 250 -2.30 4.64 25.53
CA THR A 250 -2.35 5.34 26.82
C THR A 250 -1.00 5.96 27.17
N GLN A 251 0.10 5.22 27.00
CA GLN A 251 1.45 5.73 27.24
C GLN A 251 1.78 6.89 26.30
N LYS A 252 1.49 6.75 25.00
CA LYS A 252 1.75 7.79 23.99
C LYS A 252 0.90 9.04 24.18
N THR A 253 -0.33 8.86 24.65
CA THR A 253 -1.17 9.97 25.11
C THR A 253 -0.53 10.71 26.27
N ALA A 254 -0.12 9.99 27.32
CA ALA A 254 0.51 10.60 28.49
C ALA A 254 1.81 11.33 28.13
N GLU A 255 2.61 10.76 27.22
CA GLU A 255 3.80 11.42 26.67
C GLU A 255 3.44 12.71 25.92
N ALA A 256 2.43 12.70 25.03
CA ALA A 256 1.99 13.90 24.32
C ALA A 256 1.55 15.02 25.27
N ILE A 257 0.81 14.68 26.33
CA ILE A 257 0.39 15.63 27.37
C ILE A 257 1.59 16.20 28.12
N ARG A 258 2.53 15.33 28.52
CA ARG A 258 3.75 15.73 29.24
C ARG A 258 4.61 16.67 28.40
N ASP A 259 4.66 16.44 27.10
CA ASP A 259 5.41 17.24 26.14
C ASP A 259 4.64 18.53 25.73
N GLY A 260 3.54 18.85 26.43
CA GLY A 260 2.81 20.12 26.33
C GLY A 260 1.75 20.16 25.24
N VAL A 261 1.45 19.04 24.58
CA VAL A 261 0.42 18.99 23.53
C VAL A 261 -0.95 19.06 24.19
N ASN A 262 -1.66 20.14 23.92
CA ASN A 262 -2.96 20.41 24.52
C ASN A 262 -3.98 19.32 24.11
N PRO A 263 -4.59 18.56 25.05
CA PRO A 263 -5.61 17.55 24.75
C PRO A 263 -6.84 18.07 24.02
N ARG A 264 -7.10 19.38 24.08
CA ARG A 264 -8.20 20.05 23.37
C ARG A 264 -7.81 20.53 21.98
N SER A 265 -6.54 20.41 21.61
CA SER A 265 -6.07 20.78 20.27
C SER A 265 -6.65 19.81 19.24
N PRO A 266 -7.08 20.29 18.07
CA PRO A 266 -7.43 19.41 16.95
C PRO A 266 -6.26 18.54 16.49
N LEU A 267 -5.01 18.91 16.82
CA LEU A 267 -3.80 18.16 16.48
C LEU A 267 -3.46 17.05 17.48
N PHE A 268 -4.14 16.98 18.63
CA PHE A 268 -3.78 16.04 19.69
C PHE A 268 -3.88 14.59 19.24
N GLY A 269 -4.97 14.23 18.56
CA GLY A 269 -5.16 12.88 18.03
C GLY A 269 -4.12 12.50 16.99
N ALA A 270 -3.80 13.42 16.06
CA ALA A 270 -2.75 13.20 15.07
C ALA A 270 -1.39 12.96 15.75
N GLU A 271 -1.06 13.76 16.76
CA GLU A 271 0.18 13.65 17.50
C GLU A 271 0.31 12.31 18.25
N VAL A 272 -0.76 11.87 18.91
CA VAL A 272 -0.81 10.55 19.55
C VAL A 272 -0.67 9.45 18.50
N GLY A 273 -1.36 9.55 17.36
CA GLY A 273 -1.24 8.61 16.24
C GLY A 273 0.21 8.50 15.73
N SER A 274 0.86 9.64 15.47
CA SER A 274 2.27 9.67 15.05
C SER A 274 3.19 8.99 16.06
N ARG A 275 2.97 9.18 17.38
CA ARG A 275 3.73 8.47 18.42
C ARG A 275 3.51 6.96 18.37
N VAL A 276 2.29 6.53 18.07
CA VAL A 276 1.95 5.11 17.95
C VAL A 276 2.64 4.53 16.71
N HIS A 277 2.75 5.29 15.61
CA HIS A 277 3.48 4.85 14.41
C HIS A 277 4.97 4.57 14.67
N GLU A 278 5.61 5.28 15.60
CA GLU A 278 7.02 5.04 15.94
C GLU A 278 7.26 3.67 16.60
N VAL A 279 6.25 3.08 17.24
CA VAL A 279 6.35 1.76 17.87
C VAL A 279 5.73 0.66 17.04
N LEU A 280 5.09 1.02 15.94
CA LEU A 280 4.48 0.07 15.04
C LEU A 280 5.51 -0.99 14.63
N PRO A 281 6.73 -0.69 14.13
CA PRO A 281 7.63 -1.72 13.56
C PRO A 281 7.91 -2.92 14.46
N CYS A 282 7.74 -2.80 15.77
CA CYS A 282 7.75 -3.93 16.69
C CYS A 282 6.77 -5.04 16.36
N PHE A 283 5.63 -4.75 15.73
CA PHE A 283 4.62 -5.73 15.33
C PHE A 283 4.99 -6.48 14.03
N LEU A 284 6.05 -6.07 13.33
CA LEU A 284 6.64 -6.83 12.21
C LEU A 284 7.54 -7.98 12.68
N ASP A 285 7.97 -7.97 13.94
CA ASP A 285 8.80 -9.02 14.51
C ASP A 285 8.07 -10.38 14.49
N GLU A 286 8.83 -11.47 14.31
CA GLU A 286 8.28 -12.83 14.16
C GLU A 286 7.39 -13.29 15.33
N ILE A 287 7.53 -12.66 16.50
CA ILE A 287 6.69 -12.92 17.66
C ILE A 287 5.24 -12.46 17.41
N PHE A 288 5.06 -11.35 16.69
CA PHE A 288 3.77 -10.74 16.36
C PHE A 288 3.29 -11.09 14.94
N THR A 289 4.20 -11.44 14.04
CA THR A 289 3.82 -11.77 12.66
C THR A 289 4.51 -13.03 12.21
N TYR A 290 3.75 -14.04 11.80
CA TYR A 290 4.31 -15.29 11.31
C TYR A 290 3.42 -15.89 10.24
N ARG A 291 3.96 -15.97 9.02
CA ARG A 291 3.27 -16.46 7.81
C ARG A 291 1.94 -15.73 7.57
N THR A 292 0.85 -16.37 7.99
CA THR A 292 -0.55 -16.02 7.72
C THR A 292 -1.16 -15.25 8.89
N ILE A 293 -0.53 -15.35 10.06
CA ILE A 293 -0.90 -14.66 11.29
C ILE A 293 -0.21 -13.31 11.32
N TYR A 294 -0.98 -12.23 11.17
CA TYR A 294 -0.51 -10.85 11.33
C TYR A 294 -1.58 -10.00 11.98
N PHE A 295 -1.15 -8.89 12.57
CA PHE A 295 -2.00 -7.94 13.26
C PHE A 295 -2.61 -6.92 12.28
N PHE A 296 -3.91 -6.66 12.40
CA PHE A 296 -4.56 -5.52 11.78
C PHE A 296 -5.45 -4.73 12.76
N ILE A 297 -5.64 -3.45 12.46
CA ILE A 297 -6.57 -2.55 13.14
C ILE A 297 -7.39 -1.82 12.08
N MET A 298 -8.70 -1.69 12.25
CA MET A 298 -9.57 -0.97 11.34
C MET A 298 -10.38 0.07 12.14
N ASP A 299 -10.48 1.32 11.68
CA ASP A 299 -11.44 2.25 12.28
C ASP A 299 -12.87 1.71 12.08
N ALA A 300 -13.67 1.60 13.14
CA ALA A 300 -14.97 0.92 13.07
C ALA A 300 -16.07 1.77 12.42
N GLU A 301 -15.88 3.08 12.27
CA GLU A 301 -16.83 3.99 11.61
C GLU A 301 -16.42 4.25 10.15
N TYR A 302 -15.12 4.40 9.93
CA TYR A 302 -14.58 4.80 8.64
C TYR A 302 -13.95 3.62 7.89
N GLY A 303 -13.56 2.51 8.50
CA GLY A 303 -12.90 1.40 7.78
C GLY A 303 -11.47 1.72 7.36
N VAL A 304 -10.77 2.52 8.16
CA VAL A 304 -9.34 2.83 7.94
C VAL A 304 -8.53 1.62 8.43
N VAL A 305 -8.00 0.80 7.53
CA VAL A 305 -7.30 -0.44 7.91
C VAL A 305 -5.79 -0.22 8.00
N LEU A 306 -5.21 -0.50 9.16
CA LEU A 306 -3.78 -0.70 9.40
C LEU A 306 -3.49 -2.19 9.32
N ILE A 307 -2.67 -2.60 8.36
CA ILE A 307 -2.38 -4.02 8.15
C ILE A 307 -0.89 -4.17 8.03
N ASN A 308 -0.31 -4.84 9.02
CA ASN A 308 1.11 -5.17 8.97
C ASN A 308 2.01 -3.96 8.60
N MET A 309 1.56 -2.75 8.94
CA MET A 309 2.31 -1.48 8.89
C MET A 309 2.87 -1.06 7.54
N ASN A 310 2.60 -1.81 6.48
CA ASN A 310 2.69 -1.30 5.13
C ASN A 310 1.45 -0.45 4.87
N ASP A 311 1.74 0.79 4.50
CA ASP A 311 0.84 1.93 4.34
C ASP A 311 -0.40 1.58 3.46
N PHE A 312 -1.47 1.10 4.10
CA PHE A 312 -2.82 1.47 3.69
C PHE A 312 -3.08 2.86 4.29
N ASP A 313 -2.38 3.85 3.72
CA ASP A 313 -2.31 5.28 4.01
C ASP A 313 -2.80 5.69 5.42
N LEU A 314 -1.81 5.90 6.29
CA LEU A 314 -1.93 6.31 7.69
C LEU A 314 -2.46 7.73 7.93
N ASN A 315 -3.49 8.10 7.19
CA ASN A 315 -4.09 9.42 7.20
C ASN A 315 -5.61 9.38 7.42
N GLY A 316 -6.13 8.39 8.16
CA GLY A 316 -7.50 8.46 8.67
C GLY A 316 -8.56 8.56 7.57
N THR A 317 -8.39 7.80 6.51
CA THR A 317 -9.32 7.83 5.37
C THR A 317 -9.89 6.45 5.09
N SER A 318 -11.21 6.43 5.03
CA SER A 318 -12.04 5.24 4.90
C SER A 318 -11.66 4.44 3.66
N VAL A 319 -11.41 3.13 3.80
CA VAL A 319 -11.26 2.26 2.64
C VAL A 319 -12.49 1.36 2.51
N ASP A 320 -13.31 1.65 1.50
CA ASP A 320 -14.42 0.81 1.05
C ASP A 320 -13.84 -0.34 0.22
N LEU A 321 -13.36 -1.38 0.91
CA LEU A 321 -12.82 -2.59 0.30
C LEU A 321 -13.92 -3.63 0.15
N GLU A 322 -14.06 -4.12 -1.08
CA GLU A 322 -14.97 -5.17 -1.49
C GLU A 322 -14.29 -6.54 -1.36
N ASP A 323 -14.85 -7.45 -0.58
CA ASP A 323 -14.57 -8.85 -0.70
C ASP A 323 -15.23 -9.38 -1.98
N PRO A 324 -14.48 -10.01 -2.92
CA PRO A 324 -15.08 -10.61 -4.11
C PRO A 324 -16.09 -11.73 -3.77
N ASP A 325 -15.95 -12.38 -2.61
CA ASP A 325 -16.84 -13.44 -2.15
C ASP A 325 -16.94 -13.49 -0.60
N PRO A 326 -17.68 -12.54 0.02
CA PRO A 326 -17.79 -12.39 1.47
C PRO A 326 -18.57 -13.54 2.14
N ILE A 327 -18.15 -13.97 3.33
CA ILE A 327 -18.84 -15.00 4.12
C ILE A 327 -18.99 -14.55 5.59
N PRO A 328 -20.22 -14.37 6.13
CA PRO A 328 -21.51 -14.74 5.57
C PRO A 328 -22.13 -13.70 4.60
N TYR A 329 -23.04 -14.18 3.73
CA TYR A 329 -23.97 -13.34 2.97
C TYR A 329 -24.91 -12.57 3.92
N ASP A 330 -25.52 -11.48 3.45
CA ASP A 330 -26.57 -10.80 4.25
C ASP A 330 -27.74 -11.75 4.57
N ASP A 331 -28.65 -11.30 5.45
CA ASP A 331 -29.85 -12.05 5.85
C ASP A 331 -30.80 -12.41 4.67
N LYS A 332 -30.51 -11.89 3.47
CA LYS A 332 -31.26 -12.12 2.22
C LYS A 332 -30.47 -12.96 1.22
N GLY A 333 -29.27 -13.44 1.56
CA GLY A 333 -28.40 -14.21 0.68
C GLY A 333 -27.68 -13.38 -0.38
N ASN A 334 -27.66 -12.04 -0.27
CA ASN A 334 -26.89 -11.17 -1.13
C ASN A 334 -25.45 -11.04 -0.61
N LYS A 335 -24.52 -10.85 -1.54
CA LYS A 335 -23.14 -10.47 -1.22
C LYS A 335 -23.15 -9.12 -0.53
N GLU A 336 -22.52 -9.03 0.64
CA GLU A 336 -22.14 -7.75 1.25
C GLU A 336 -20.69 -7.49 0.90
N PRO A 337 -20.42 -6.82 -0.23
CA PRO A 337 -19.05 -6.72 -0.70
C PRO A 337 -18.19 -5.96 0.30
N ASN A 338 -18.71 -4.93 0.97
CA ASN A 338 -17.89 -4.10 1.84
C ASN A 338 -17.47 -4.82 3.15
N ILE A 339 -16.15 -4.94 3.36
CA ILE A 339 -15.58 -5.61 4.54
C ILE A 339 -15.89 -4.91 5.87
N LEU A 340 -15.97 -3.57 5.87
CA LEU A 340 -16.32 -2.81 7.07
C LEU A 340 -17.76 -3.12 7.49
N VAL A 341 -18.70 -3.18 6.55
CA VAL A 341 -20.11 -3.55 6.79
C VAL A 341 -20.18 -4.99 7.30
N LEU A 342 -19.40 -5.90 6.72
CA LEU A 342 -19.29 -7.27 7.21
C LEU A 342 -18.84 -7.32 8.68
N PHE A 343 -17.77 -6.60 9.02
CA PHE A 343 -17.26 -6.54 10.39
C PHE A 343 -18.26 -5.91 11.35
N GLN A 344 -18.89 -4.80 10.97
CA GLN A 344 -19.91 -4.13 11.76
C GLN A 344 -21.09 -5.06 12.04
N LYS A 345 -21.58 -5.80 11.04
CA LYS A 345 -22.66 -6.78 11.25
C LYS A 345 -22.28 -7.87 12.22
N VAL A 346 -21.07 -8.44 12.08
CA VAL A 346 -20.57 -9.46 13.02
C VAL A 346 -20.50 -8.88 14.43
N LEU A 347 -19.95 -7.67 14.58
CA LEU A 347 -19.74 -7.01 15.86
C LEU A 347 -21.02 -6.47 16.52
N THR A 348 -22.09 -6.21 15.76
CA THR A 348 -23.38 -5.75 16.30
C THR A 348 -24.48 -6.83 16.24
N LYS A 349 -24.11 -8.10 16.03
CA LYS A 349 -25.06 -9.23 15.92
C LYS A 349 -26.14 -9.03 14.83
N GLY A 350 -25.75 -8.41 13.73
CA GLY A 350 -26.56 -8.25 12.52
C GLY A 350 -27.31 -6.93 12.39
N THR A 351 -27.30 -6.05 13.41
CA THR A 351 -28.06 -4.78 13.33
C THR A 351 -27.42 -3.74 12.40
N GLY A 352 -26.08 -3.75 12.26
CA GLY A 352 -25.32 -2.77 11.49
C GLY A 352 -25.30 -1.34 12.08
N ASN A 353 -25.87 -1.09 13.27
CA ASN A 353 -25.96 0.26 13.86
C ASN A 353 -24.75 0.56 14.75
N VAL A 354 -23.69 1.05 14.11
CA VAL A 354 -22.35 1.23 14.65
C VAL A 354 -22.25 2.19 15.85
N PRO A 355 -22.98 3.32 15.96
CA PRO A 355 -22.83 4.16 17.14
C PRO A 355 -23.62 3.69 18.36
N GLU A 356 -24.69 2.92 18.15
CA GLU A 356 -25.68 2.57 19.20
C GLU A 356 -25.43 1.18 19.79
N ASP A 357 -24.94 0.23 18.97
CA ASP A 357 -24.85 -1.19 19.34
C ASP A 357 -23.40 -1.69 19.54
N LEU A 358 -22.40 -0.83 19.35
CA LEU A 358 -21.00 -1.19 19.55
C LEU A 358 -20.63 -1.24 21.04
N GLU A 359 -20.42 -2.45 21.55
CA GLU A 359 -19.94 -2.71 22.91
C GLU A 359 -18.42 -3.04 22.92
N ASP A 360 -17.65 -2.29 23.71
CA ASP A 360 -16.23 -2.53 23.95
C ASP A 360 -15.96 -3.98 24.41
N GLY A 361 -15.04 -4.68 23.76
CA GLY A 361 -14.68 -6.07 24.06
C GLY A 361 -15.62 -7.12 23.45
N TYR A 362 -16.61 -6.72 22.64
CA TYR A 362 -17.33 -7.66 21.80
C TYR A 362 -16.45 -8.10 20.63
N GLY A 363 -16.38 -9.41 20.37
CA GLY A 363 -15.60 -9.95 19.27
C GLY A 363 -16.04 -11.35 18.89
N ASP A 364 -15.93 -11.67 17.61
CA ASP A 364 -16.39 -12.92 17.01
C ASP A 364 -15.54 -13.28 15.78
N PHE A 365 -15.77 -14.47 15.22
CA PHE A 365 -15.13 -14.92 14.00
C PHE A 365 -15.86 -14.43 12.74
N VAL A 366 -15.08 -14.09 11.73
CA VAL A 366 -15.55 -13.68 10.41
C VAL A 366 -14.70 -14.34 9.33
N GLN A 367 -15.30 -14.66 8.19
CA GLN A 367 -14.61 -15.25 7.05
C GLN A 367 -14.60 -14.28 5.86
N TYR A 368 -13.43 -14.05 5.29
CA TYR A 368 -13.29 -13.13 4.15
C TYR A 368 -12.01 -13.43 3.38
N HIS A 369 -11.94 -13.01 2.13
CA HIS A 369 -10.72 -13.14 1.33
C HIS A 369 -9.73 -12.09 1.81
N TRP A 370 -8.58 -12.54 2.34
CA TRP A 370 -7.53 -11.61 2.73
C TRP A 370 -6.18 -12.30 2.86
N ASP A 371 -5.27 -11.99 1.96
CA ASP A 371 -3.88 -12.47 1.98
C ASP A 371 -2.92 -11.44 2.60
N ASN A 372 -1.78 -11.94 3.06
CA ASN A 372 -0.77 -11.09 3.68
C ASN A 372 -0.26 -10.06 2.64
N PRO A 373 -0.46 -8.74 2.84
CA PRO A 373 -0.07 -7.73 1.87
C PRO A 373 1.47 -7.58 1.73
N LEU A 374 2.26 -8.30 2.52
CA LEU A 374 3.73 -8.39 2.39
C LEU A 374 4.17 -9.53 1.46
N ASN A 375 3.25 -10.30 0.91
CA ASN A 375 3.62 -11.31 -0.07
C ASN A 375 3.90 -10.62 -1.41
N ASP A 376 5.18 -10.54 -1.80
CA ASP A 376 5.64 -9.91 -3.04
C ASP A 376 5.04 -10.54 -4.32
N GLU A 377 4.45 -11.74 -4.20
CA GLU A 377 3.76 -12.44 -5.30
C GLU A 377 2.29 -11.99 -5.49
N ASP A 378 1.69 -11.37 -4.48
CA ASP A 378 0.32 -10.87 -4.57
C ASP A 378 0.34 -9.49 -5.25
N ASP A 379 -0.40 -9.35 -6.36
CA ASP A 379 -0.65 -8.07 -7.03
C ASP A 379 -1.62 -7.24 -6.19
N VAL A 380 -1.18 -6.88 -4.96
CA VAL A 380 -1.87 -6.03 -3.97
C VAL A 380 -2.42 -4.78 -4.67
N ASP A 381 -1.66 -4.28 -5.64
CA ASP A 381 -1.94 -3.11 -6.48
C ASP A 381 -3.20 -3.24 -7.35
N SER A 382 -3.46 -4.43 -7.93
CA SER A 382 -4.69 -4.65 -8.71
C SER A 382 -5.94 -4.69 -7.84
N PHE A 383 -5.82 -5.11 -6.59
CA PHE A 383 -6.96 -5.15 -5.66
C PHE A 383 -7.41 -3.73 -5.31
N PHE A 384 -6.49 -2.80 -5.08
CA PHE A 384 -6.85 -1.39 -4.84
C PHE A 384 -7.57 -0.71 -6.01
N LEU A 385 -7.10 -0.94 -7.25
CA LEU A 385 -7.75 -0.40 -8.44
C LEU A 385 -9.18 -0.95 -8.61
N LYS A 386 -9.41 -2.18 -8.13
CA LYS A 386 -10.71 -2.85 -8.13
C LYS A 386 -11.54 -2.56 -6.88
N ARG A 387 -11.02 -1.80 -5.92
CA ARG A 387 -11.59 -1.60 -4.57
C ARG A 387 -11.84 -2.94 -3.88
N GLN A 388 -10.92 -3.89 -3.99
CA GLN A 388 -11.03 -5.23 -3.42
C GLN A 388 -10.06 -5.44 -2.26
N VAL A 389 -10.45 -6.29 -1.32
CA VAL A 389 -9.54 -6.86 -0.31
C VAL A 389 -8.35 -7.54 -1.02
N PRO A 390 -7.12 -7.39 -0.51
CA PRO A 390 -5.94 -8.03 -1.10
C PRO A 390 -6.01 -9.54 -0.86
N GLY A 391 -5.83 -10.33 -1.91
CA GLY A 391 -5.76 -11.79 -1.80
C GLY A 391 -6.94 -12.54 -2.40
N THR A 392 -6.74 -13.85 -2.56
CA THR A 392 -7.69 -14.79 -3.15
C THR A 392 -8.03 -15.95 -2.23
N SER A 393 -7.37 -16.06 -1.08
CA SER A 393 -7.58 -17.16 -0.14
C SER A 393 -8.55 -16.77 0.98
N LEU A 394 -9.50 -17.64 1.26
CA LEU A 394 -10.47 -17.45 2.34
C LEU A 394 -9.78 -17.58 3.70
N LYS A 395 -9.88 -16.53 4.50
CA LYS A 395 -9.31 -16.45 5.84
C LYS A 395 -10.41 -16.50 6.89
N THR A 396 -10.16 -17.21 7.99
CA THR A 396 -11.00 -17.13 9.20
C THR A 396 -10.28 -16.25 10.22
N SER A 397 -10.82 -15.06 10.46
CA SER A 397 -10.25 -14.11 11.41
C SER A 397 -11.10 -14.00 12.66
N TYR A 398 -10.44 -13.85 13.80
CA TYR A 398 -11.08 -13.32 14.99
C TYR A 398 -10.94 -11.81 14.97
N ILE A 399 -12.07 -11.11 15.10
CA ILE A 399 -12.13 -9.66 15.22
C ILE A 399 -12.73 -9.27 16.56
N GLU A 400 -12.25 -8.18 17.13
CA GLU A 400 -12.76 -7.63 18.38
C GLU A 400 -12.84 -6.11 18.28
N LEU A 401 -13.89 -5.54 18.85
CA LEU A 401 -14.06 -4.11 18.94
C LEU A 401 -13.37 -3.57 20.21
N PHE A 402 -12.70 -2.43 20.10
CA PHE A 402 -12.21 -1.71 21.25
C PHE A 402 -12.43 -0.19 21.18
N ASP A 403 -12.74 0.41 22.34
CA ASP A 403 -12.81 1.87 22.51
C ASP A 403 -11.40 2.42 22.80
N ALA A 404 -10.75 2.94 21.77
CA ALA A 404 -9.42 3.53 21.84
C ALA A 404 -9.35 4.83 22.65
N THR A 405 -10.50 5.46 22.88
CA THR A 405 -10.59 6.76 23.55
C THR A 405 -10.97 6.64 25.02
N ARG A 406 -11.02 5.42 25.56
CA ARG A 406 -11.30 5.14 26.97
C ARG A 406 -10.31 5.89 27.88
N GLY A 407 -10.68 7.12 28.25
CA GLY A 407 -9.90 8.02 29.10
C GLY A 407 -9.07 9.10 28.40
N VAL A 408 -9.16 9.26 27.07
CA VAL A 408 -8.19 10.07 26.29
C VAL A 408 -8.80 11.22 25.47
N GLY A 409 -10.13 11.32 25.32
CA GLY A 409 -10.72 12.42 24.55
C GLY A 409 -12.23 12.60 24.72
N PRO A 410 -12.81 13.68 24.16
CA PRO A 410 -14.24 13.98 24.27
C PRO A 410 -15.13 13.18 23.31
N ARG A 411 -14.56 12.51 22.30
CA ARG A 411 -15.29 11.67 21.34
C ARG A 411 -14.86 10.23 21.49
N ARG A 412 -15.84 9.33 21.45
CA ARG A 412 -15.58 7.90 21.36
C ARG A 412 -15.02 7.57 19.99
N GLN A 413 -13.90 6.85 19.93
CA GLN A 413 -13.39 6.27 18.69
C GLN A 413 -13.24 4.77 18.88
N PHE A 414 -13.95 4.03 18.05
CA PHE A 414 -13.95 2.57 18.06
C PHE A 414 -13.06 2.05 16.94
N TYR A 415 -12.31 1.00 17.24
CA TYR A 415 -11.51 0.28 16.26
C TYR A 415 -11.83 -1.21 16.34
N VAL A 416 -11.78 -1.86 15.19
CA VAL A 416 -11.81 -3.31 15.05
C VAL A 416 -10.36 -3.80 14.98
N ILE A 417 -9.95 -4.62 15.93
CA ILE A 417 -8.67 -5.31 15.92
C ILE A 417 -8.88 -6.75 15.48
N GLY A 418 -7.94 -7.31 14.72
CA GLY A 418 -8.02 -8.72 14.39
C GLY A 418 -6.74 -9.35 13.88
N SER A 419 -6.87 -10.66 13.68
CA SER A 419 -5.91 -11.52 13.00
C SER A 419 -6.66 -12.77 12.52
N GLY A 420 -6.07 -13.53 11.60
CA GLY A 420 -6.74 -14.73 11.09
C GLY A 420 -5.80 -15.83 10.65
N VAL A 421 -6.41 -16.99 10.41
CA VAL A 421 -5.80 -18.22 9.95
C VAL A 421 -6.42 -18.64 8.63
N TYR A 422 -5.64 -19.29 7.78
CA TYR A 422 -6.25 -20.11 6.73
C TYR A 422 -6.75 -21.41 7.37
N PRO A 423 -8.02 -21.78 7.17
CA PRO A 423 -8.48 -23.10 7.54
C PRO A 423 -7.70 -24.13 6.71
N ASP A 424 -6.96 -25.02 7.34
CA ASP A 424 -5.93 -25.87 6.71
C ASP A 424 -6.32 -26.50 5.35
N ASP A 425 -5.35 -26.46 4.44
CA ASP A 425 -5.28 -27.02 3.08
C ASP A 425 -5.44 -28.55 3.03
N ASN A 426 -6.65 -29.06 3.22
CA ASN A 426 -6.95 -30.44 2.81
C ASN A 426 -7.38 -30.58 1.35
N ASP A 427 -7.42 -29.50 0.56
CA ASP A 427 -7.62 -29.61 -0.86
C ASP A 427 -6.62 -28.77 -1.64
N LYS A 428 -5.83 -29.47 -2.45
CA LYS A 428 -5.24 -28.99 -3.71
C LYS A 428 -6.36 -28.64 -4.71
N GLY A 429 -7.33 -27.84 -4.28
CA GLY A 429 -8.36 -27.26 -5.11
C GLY A 429 -7.82 -25.97 -5.66
N CYS A 430 -7.17 -26.04 -6.82
CA CYS A 430 -6.97 -24.87 -7.65
C CYS A 430 -8.37 -24.32 -7.99
N ALA A 431 -8.87 -23.39 -7.17
CA ALA A 431 -10.09 -22.67 -7.43
C ALA A 431 -9.79 -21.68 -8.56
N ILE A 432 -9.93 -22.15 -9.81
CA ILE A 432 -10.04 -21.26 -10.95
C ILE A 432 -11.39 -20.57 -10.80
N ALA A 433 -11.42 -19.46 -10.06
CA ALA A 433 -12.51 -18.50 -10.14
C ALA A 433 -12.48 -17.92 -11.56
N SER A 434 -13.38 -18.43 -12.40
CA SER A 434 -13.75 -17.79 -13.66
C SER A 434 -14.37 -16.43 -13.32
N VAL A 435 -13.55 -15.37 -13.35
CA VAL A 435 -13.99 -14.00 -13.11
C VAL A 435 -14.90 -13.57 -14.26
N ASP A 436 -16.21 -13.52 -14.02
CA ASP A 436 -17.24 -13.10 -14.99
C ASP A 436 -17.32 -11.57 -15.16
N SER A 437 -16.26 -10.85 -14.80
CA SER A 437 -16.11 -9.41 -14.96
C SER A 437 -14.70 -9.06 -15.46
N ALA A 438 -14.34 -9.62 -16.61
CA ALA A 438 -13.18 -9.23 -17.40
C ALA A 438 -13.13 -7.68 -17.57
N PRO A 439 -12.15 -6.96 -16.99
CA PRO A 439 -11.97 -5.53 -17.25
C PRO A 439 -11.78 -5.30 -18.75
N ARG A 440 -12.07 -4.10 -19.26
CA ARG A 440 -11.88 -3.75 -20.69
C ARG A 440 -10.48 -4.10 -21.22
N SER A 441 -9.46 -4.18 -20.34
CA SER A 441 -8.11 -4.68 -20.65
C SER A 441 -8.06 -6.17 -20.99
N THR A 442 -8.93 -7.00 -20.41
CA THR A 442 -9.04 -8.44 -20.70
C THR A 442 -9.74 -8.68 -22.03
N LEU A 443 -10.70 -7.85 -22.44
CA LEU A 443 -11.26 -7.84 -23.80
C LEU A 443 -10.22 -7.42 -24.84
N LEU A 444 -9.36 -6.46 -24.49
CA LEU A 444 -8.23 -6.03 -25.33
C LEU A 444 -7.14 -7.10 -25.41
N ASN A 445 -6.83 -7.77 -24.29
CA ASN A 445 -5.92 -8.92 -24.23
C ASN A 445 -6.51 -10.14 -24.95
N LEU A 446 -7.82 -10.38 -24.88
CA LEU A 446 -8.51 -11.38 -25.69
C LEU A 446 -8.50 -11.00 -27.17
N PHE A 447 -8.62 -9.73 -27.53
CA PHE A 447 -8.46 -9.26 -28.91
C PHE A 447 -7.01 -9.40 -29.39
N LEU A 448 -6.01 -9.19 -28.53
CA LEU A 448 -4.60 -9.39 -28.81
C LEU A 448 -4.27 -10.88 -28.96
N ILE A 449 -4.74 -11.71 -28.03
CA ILE A 449 -4.60 -13.18 -28.11
C ILE A 449 -5.36 -13.72 -29.33
N ALA A 450 -6.59 -13.26 -29.58
CA ALA A 450 -7.36 -13.63 -30.77
C ALA A 450 -6.72 -13.13 -32.07
N SER A 451 -6.11 -11.94 -32.10
CA SER A 451 -5.41 -11.42 -33.29
C SER A 451 -4.07 -12.09 -33.54
N VAL A 452 -3.44 -12.69 -32.52
CA VAL A 452 -2.28 -13.59 -32.65
C VAL A 452 -2.71 -15.00 -33.08
N LEU A 453 -3.85 -15.50 -32.58
CA LEU A 453 -4.34 -16.86 -32.86
C LEU A 453 -5.12 -16.98 -34.20
N PHE A 454 -5.82 -15.94 -34.64
CA PHE A 454 -6.55 -15.94 -35.93
C PHE A 454 -5.63 -16.24 -37.12
N PRO A 455 -4.44 -15.61 -37.25
CA PRO A 455 -3.50 -15.96 -38.31
C PRO A 455 -3.01 -17.41 -38.23
N VAL A 456 -2.81 -17.94 -37.02
CA VAL A 456 -2.31 -19.31 -36.79
C VAL A 456 -3.37 -20.36 -37.16
N ALA A 457 -4.63 -20.13 -36.82
CA ALA A 457 -5.75 -21.01 -37.19
C ALA A 457 -6.01 -21.02 -38.72
N PHE A 458 -5.90 -19.87 -39.39
CA PHE A 458 -6.04 -19.78 -40.85
C PHE A 458 -4.82 -20.26 -41.63
N LEU A 459 -3.61 -20.23 -41.03
CA LEU A 459 -2.41 -20.83 -41.63
C LEU A 459 -2.41 -22.37 -41.55
N LYS A 460 -3.02 -22.97 -40.52
CA LYS A 460 -3.08 -24.44 -40.37
C LYS A 460 -4.08 -25.09 -41.34
N LYS A 461 -5.18 -24.42 -41.69
CA LYS A 461 -6.21 -24.97 -42.60
C LYS A 461 -5.75 -25.06 -44.08
N ARG A 462 -4.66 -24.38 -44.46
CA ARG A 462 -4.11 -24.44 -45.84
C ARG A 462 -3.02 -25.51 -46.03
N ILE A 463 -2.51 -26.08 -44.95
CA ILE A 463 -1.50 -27.15 -45.02
C ILE A 463 -2.17 -28.53 -45.06
N TRP A 464 -3.39 -28.67 -44.55
CA TRP A 464 -4.06 -29.97 -44.47
C TRP A 464 -5.01 -30.32 -45.64
N ASN A 465 -5.40 -29.34 -46.47
CA ASN A 465 -6.28 -29.56 -47.63
C ASN A 465 -5.52 -29.64 -48.97
N SER A 466 -4.28 -30.10 -48.98
CA SER A 466 -3.61 -30.47 -50.23
C SER A 466 -3.66 -31.99 -50.38
N PRO A 467 -4.73 -32.57 -50.98
CA PRO A 467 -4.68 -33.95 -51.40
C PRO A 467 -3.63 -34.08 -52.51
N GLN A 468 -2.75 -35.05 -52.32
CA GLN A 468 -1.75 -35.48 -53.28
C GLN A 468 -2.39 -35.73 -54.66
N ALA A 469 -1.75 -35.23 -55.71
CA ALA A 469 -1.83 -35.82 -57.04
C ALA A 469 -0.42 -36.26 -57.44
N PHE A 470 -0.06 -37.47 -56.99
CA PHE A 470 0.94 -38.31 -57.62
C PHE A 470 0.17 -39.45 -58.28
N ASN A 471 0.07 -39.44 -59.62
CA ASN A 471 0.17 -40.60 -60.52
C ASN A 471 -0.25 -40.25 -61.95
N ARG A 472 0.69 -40.53 -62.89
CA ARG A 472 0.57 -41.17 -64.22
C ARG A 472 -0.54 -40.67 -65.16
N ASP A 473 -0.29 -40.27 -66.41
CA ASP A 473 0.75 -40.65 -67.39
C ASP A 473 1.43 -39.44 -68.05
#